data_AF-X1B017-F1
#
_entry.id   AF-X1B017-F1
#
_cell.length_a   1.000
_cell.length_b   1.000
_cell.length_c   1.000
_cell.angle_alpha   90.00
_cell.angle_beta   90.00
_cell.angle_gamma   90.00
#
_symmetry.space_group_name_H-M   'P 1'
#
loop_
_entity.id
_entity.type
_entity.pdbx_description
1 polymer ?
#
loop_
_entity_poly.entity_id
_entity_poly.type
_entity_poly.pdbx_seq_one_letter_code
_entity_poly.pdbx_strand_id
1 'polypeptide(L)'
;ETKAFQNWKAKIKNKYRIETGNITYYKGKPTKKFSQYLESLYKSKDNKKKKLTIKLDKKTISSKEDEKEVSEQNIFKALTGKNAIWNGSETQNFKNWKPRIHKKYKKETGKNPYYKGNATKNFKHYLKKIISHND
;
A
#
# COMPACT_ATOMS: atom_id res chain seq x y z
N GLU A 1 7.09 3.33 -33.84
CA GLU A 1 6.60 3.34 -32.44
C GLU A 1 6.40 4.79 -32.00
N THR A 2 5.26 5.17 -31.38
CA THR A 2 4.96 6.59 -31.10
C THR A 2 5.67 7.10 -29.84
N LYS A 3 5.98 8.41 -29.79
CA LYS A 3 6.54 9.06 -28.59
C LYS A 3 5.66 8.84 -27.36
N ALA A 4 4.34 8.90 -27.54
CA ALA A 4 3.37 8.63 -26.48
C ALA A 4 3.52 7.21 -25.90
N PHE A 5 3.71 6.20 -26.76
CA PHE A 5 3.89 4.83 -26.30
C PHE A 5 5.23 4.62 -25.58
N GLN A 6 6.32 5.25 -26.05
CA GLN A 6 7.60 5.22 -25.33
C GLN A 6 7.50 5.84 -23.93
N ASN A 7 6.86 7.02 -23.83
CA ASN A 7 6.64 7.70 -22.57
C ASN A 7 5.80 6.83 -21.61
N TRP A 8 4.77 6.16 -22.13
CA TRP A 8 3.98 5.22 -21.36
C TRP A 8 4.82 4.04 -20.83
N LYS A 9 5.65 3.41 -21.68
CA LYS A 9 6.56 2.34 -21.25
C LYS A 9 7.50 2.82 -20.15
N ALA A 10 8.12 3.98 -20.32
CA ALA A 10 9.05 4.55 -19.33
C ALA A 10 8.35 4.78 -17.98
N LYS A 11 7.13 5.33 -18.00
CA LYS A 11 6.32 5.57 -16.80
C LYS A 11 6.02 4.28 -16.04
N ILE A 12 5.60 3.23 -16.75
CA ILE A 12 5.31 1.91 -16.16
C ILE A 12 6.57 1.27 -15.59
N LYS A 13 7.70 1.33 -16.31
CA LYS A 13 8.99 0.80 -15.82
C LYS A 13 9.46 1.50 -14.56
N ASN A 14 9.42 2.83 -14.55
CA ASN A 14 9.82 3.63 -13.39
C ASN A 14 8.92 3.34 -12.19
N LYS A 15 7.61 3.27 -12.41
CA LYS A 15 6.66 2.91 -11.36
C LYS A 15 6.98 1.54 -10.75
N TYR A 16 7.16 0.51 -11.57
CA TYR A 16 7.52 -0.83 -11.11
C TYR A 16 8.83 -0.85 -10.31
N ARG A 17 9.85 -0.13 -10.79
CA ARG A 17 11.15 -0.05 -10.11
C ARG A 17 11.06 0.67 -8.77
N ILE A 18 10.29 1.76 -8.68
CA ILE A 18 10.04 2.49 -7.42
C ILE A 18 9.24 1.62 -6.43
N GLU A 19 8.24 0.89 -6.91
CA GLU A 19 7.35 0.07 -6.07
C GLU A 19 8.04 -1.19 -5.55
N THR A 20 8.87 -1.83 -6.37
CA THR A 20 9.39 -3.17 -6.10
C THR A 20 10.91 -3.26 -5.94
N GLY A 21 11.66 -2.23 -6.38
CA GLY A 21 13.12 -2.26 -6.45
C GLY A 21 13.69 -3.19 -7.53
N ASN A 22 12.86 -3.97 -8.22
CA ASN A 22 13.31 -4.99 -9.17
C ASN A 22 13.52 -4.42 -10.58
N ILE A 23 14.38 -5.08 -11.34
CA ILE A 23 14.58 -4.81 -12.76
C ILE A 23 13.41 -5.34 -13.60
N THR A 24 13.11 -4.62 -14.68
CA THR A 24 11.99 -4.94 -15.59
C THR A 24 12.39 -5.92 -16.69
N TYR A 25 13.65 -5.85 -17.17
CA TYR A 25 14.18 -6.71 -18.23
C TYR A 25 15.51 -7.32 -17.81
N TYR A 26 15.78 -8.52 -18.31
CA TYR A 26 17.08 -9.19 -18.24
C TYR A 26 17.42 -9.75 -19.62
N LYS A 27 18.61 -9.44 -20.14
CA LYS A 27 19.07 -9.86 -21.48
C LYS A 27 18.02 -9.59 -22.59
N GLY A 28 17.40 -8.41 -22.56
CA GLY A 28 16.39 -8.00 -23.54
C GLY A 28 14.99 -8.60 -23.36
N LYS A 29 14.78 -9.53 -22.42
CA LYS A 29 13.47 -10.15 -22.16
C LYS A 29 12.84 -9.62 -20.85
N PRO A 30 11.51 -9.43 -20.79
CA PRO A 30 10.85 -9.03 -19.56
C PRO A 30 10.98 -10.13 -18.51
N THR A 31 11.21 -9.72 -17.26
CA THR A 31 11.29 -10.68 -16.15
C THR A 31 9.90 -11.27 -15.85
N LYS A 32 9.83 -12.50 -15.33
CA LYS A 32 8.57 -13.14 -14.93
C LYS A 32 7.74 -12.25 -13.99
N LYS A 33 8.41 -11.60 -13.02
CA LYS A 33 7.78 -10.68 -12.07
C LYS A 33 7.23 -9.42 -12.74
N PHE A 34 7.92 -8.90 -13.76
CA PHE A 34 7.45 -7.75 -14.52
C PHE A 34 6.28 -8.11 -15.45
N SER A 35 6.30 -9.28 -16.09
CA SER A 35 5.16 -9.77 -16.88
C SER A 35 3.90 -9.94 -16.01
N GLN A 36 4.03 -10.55 -14.83
CA GLN A 36 2.93 -10.66 -13.86
C GLN A 36 2.40 -9.29 -13.41
N TYR A 37 3.28 -8.30 -13.28
CA TYR A 37 2.87 -6.93 -12.97
C TYR A 37 2.01 -6.32 -14.09
N LEU A 38 2.42 -6.47 -15.36
CA LEU A 38 1.63 -5.98 -16.50
C LEU A 38 0.25 -6.65 -16.56
N GLU A 39 0.17 -7.96 -16.34
CA GLU A 39 -1.08 -8.72 -16.24
C GLU A 39 -2.00 -8.19 -15.13
N SER A 40 -1.44 -7.88 -13.96
CA SER A 40 -2.23 -7.33 -12.85
C SER A 40 -2.79 -5.93 -13.15
N LEU A 41 -2.04 -5.11 -13.91
CA LEU A 41 -2.51 -3.79 -14.34
C LEU A 41 -3.67 -3.92 -15.34
N TYR A 42 -3.60 -4.89 -16.23
CA TYR A 42 -4.66 -5.22 -17.17
C TYR A 42 -5.94 -5.66 -16.42
N LYS A 43 -5.83 -6.67 -15.54
CA LYS A 43 -6.96 -7.15 -14.71
C LYS A 43 -7.56 -6.05 -13.82
N SER A 44 -6.75 -5.12 -13.31
CA SER A 44 -7.24 -3.99 -12.51
C SER A 44 -8.05 -2.97 -13.31
N LYS A 45 -7.83 -2.85 -14.63
CA LYS A 45 -8.61 -1.98 -15.50
C LYS A 45 -9.98 -2.57 -15.81
N ASP A 46 -10.07 -3.88 -16.01
CA ASP A 46 -11.35 -4.55 -16.26
C ASP A 46 -12.28 -4.47 -15.03
N ASN A 47 -11.71 -4.61 -13.83
CA ASN A 47 -12.44 -4.41 -12.58
C ASN A 47 -12.87 -2.95 -12.34
N LYS A 48 -12.21 -1.96 -12.97
CA LYS A 48 -12.64 -0.55 -12.93
C LYS A 48 -13.76 -0.26 -13.92
N LYS A 49 -13.79 -0.90 -15.09
CA LYS A 49 -14.93 -0.80 -16.02
C LYS A 49 -16.21 -1.41 -15.44
N LYS A 50 -16.10 -2.45 -14.61
CA LYS A 50 -17.24 -3.03 -13.87
C LYS A 50 -17.69 -2.20 -12.65
N LYS A 51 -16.98 -1.13 -12.27
CA LYS A 51 -17.22 -0.34 -11.05
C LYS A 51 -17.46 1.15 -11.33
N LEU A 52 -18.13 1.45 -12.44
CA LEU A 52 -18.60 2.81 -12.79
C LEU A 52 -20.15 2.95 -12.75
N THR A 53 -20.83 2.03 -12.07
CA THR A 53 -22.25 2.12 -11.69
C THR A 53 -22.44 1.84 -10.20
N ILE A 54 -21.66 2.53 -9.35
CA ILE A 54 -22.05 2.68 -7.94
C ILE A 54 -22.14 4.18 -7.70
N LYS A 55 -23.38 4.64 -7.64
CA LYS A 55 -23.74 6.00 -7.22
C LYS A 55 -23.05 6.29 -5.89
N LEU A 56 -22.58 7.53 -5.79
CA LEU A 56 -22.05 8.14 -4.58
C LEU A 56 -23.15 8.20 -3.51
N ASP A 57 -23.42 7.11 -2.80
CA ASP A 57 -24.28 7.15 -1.63
C ASP A 57 -23.46 7.60 -0.42
N LYS A 58 -23.67 8.87 -0.04
CA LYS A 58 -23.40 9.43 1.29
C LYS A 58 -24.27 8.69 2.33
N LYS A 59 -24.04 7.40 2.54
CA LYS A 59 -24.77 6.61 3.55
C LYS A 59 -23.99 5.35 3.96
N THR A 60 -22.74 5.52 4.39
CA THR A 60 -21.99 4.47 5.12
C THR A 60 -21.18 5.09 6.26
N ILE A 61 -21.77 6.06 6.96
CA ILE A 61 -21.31 6.53 8.29
C ILE A 61 -22.08 5.82 9.42
N SER A 62 -23.13 5.06 9.12
CA SER A 62 -23.90 4.36 10.16
C SER A 62 -24.06 2.89 9.83
N SER A 63 -23.19 2.08 10.41
CA SER A 63 -23.48 0.68 10.73
C SER A 63 -22.43 0.17 11.72
N LYS A 64 -22.80 0.30 13.00
CA LYS A 64 -22.48 -0.54 14.16
C LYS A 64 -21.01 -0.89 14.42
N GLU A 65 -20.60 -0.54 15.63
CA GLU A 65 -19.43 -0.99 16.38
C GLU A 65 -19.05 -2.45 16.07
N ASP A 66 -18.09 -2.60 15.16
CA ASP A 66 -17.09 -3.65 15.28
C ASP A 66 -15.79 -2.90 15.51
N GLU A 67 -15.06 -3.24 16.57
CA GLU A 67 -13.65 -2.88 16.70
C GLU A 67 -12.88 -3.51 15.53
N LYS A 68 -13.01 -2.95 14.31
CA LYS A 68 -12.27 -3.36 13.14
C LYS A 68 -10.82 -3.23 13.51
N GLU A 69 -10.19 -4.38 13.68
CA GLU A 69 -8.81 -4.50 14.08
C GLU A 69 -7.98 -3.62 13.15
N VAL A 70 -7.54 -2.47 13.66
CA VAL A 70 -6.83 -1.49 12.85
C VAL A 70 -5.45 -2.06 12.58
N SER A 71 -5.32 -2.70 11.42
CA SER A 71 -4.07 -3.29 10.96
C SER A 71 -3.13 -2.17 10.49
N GLU A 72 -1.83 -2.38 10.70
CA GLU A 72 -0.78 -1.46 10.24
C GLU A 72 -0.87 -1.18 8.73
N GLN A 73 -1.38 -2.13 7.97
CA GLN A 73 -1.55 -2.03 6.52
C GLN A 73 -2.59 -0.97 6.15
N ASN A 74 -3.72 -0.94 6.88
CA ASN A 74 -4.77 0.05 6.67
C ASN A 74 -4.28 1.45 7.03
N ILE A 75 -3.52 1.56 8.13
CA ILE A 75 -2.93 2.82 8.57
C ILE A 75 -1.91 3.34 7.55
N PHE A 76 -1.02 2.47 7.08
CA PHE A 76 -0.05 2.83 6.05
C PHE A 76 -0.73 3.35 4.78
N LYS A 77 -1.81 2.69 4.37
CA LYS A 77 -2.59 3.09 3.20
C LYS A 77 -3.26 4.44 3.40
N ALA A 78 -3.83 4.71 4.57
CA ALA A 78 -4.43 6.00 4.89
C ALA A 78 -3.38 7.12 4.85
N LEU A 79 -2.22 6.94 5.49
CA LEU A 79 -1.18 7.96 5.58
C LEU A 79 -0.46 8.25 4.26
N THR A 80 -0.30 7.24 3.40
CA THR A 80 0.56 7.37 2.21
C THR A 80 -0.18 7.28 0.89
N GLY A 81 -1.45 6.84 0.90
CA GLY A 81 -2.20 6.49 -0.29
C GLY A 81 -1.66 5.25 -1.04
N LYS A 82 -0.66 4.55 -0.50
CA LYS A 82 0.00 3.40 -1.13
C LYS A 82 -0.46 2.08 -0.52
N ASN A 83 -0.42 1.00 -1.31
CA ASN A 83 -0.76 -0.33 -0.80
C ASN A 83 0.39 -0.94 0.01
N ALA A 84 0.06 -1.54 1.17
CA ALA A 84 1.01 -2.23 2.02
C ALA A 84 1.44 -3.60 1.45
N ILE A 85 0.51 -4.29 0.77
CA ILE A 85 0.73 -5.59 0.13
C ILE A 85 0.53 -5.45 -1.39
N TRP A 86 1.40 -6.11 -2.15
CA TRP A 86 1.27 -6.28 -3.59
C TRP A 86 1.56 -7.73 -3.97
N ASN A 87 0.62 -8.38 -4.68
CA ASN A 87 0.73 -9.78 -5.13
C ASN A 87 1.10 -10.76 -3.98
N GLY A 88 0.46 -10.60 -2.82
CA GLY A 88 0.71 -11.44 -1.63
C GLY A 88 2.01 -11.14 -0.86
N SER A 89 2.81 -10.17 -1.30
CA SER A 89 4.05 -9.77 -0.63
C SER A 89 3.99 -8.33 -0.11
N GLU A 90 4.63 -8.05 1.02
CA GLU A 90 4.77 -6.68 1.52
C GLU A 90 5.57 -5.79 0.54
N THR A 91 5.08 -4.57 0.29
CA THR A 91 5.76 -3.60 -0.57
C THR A 91 7.01 -3.03 0.10
N GLN A 92 7.99 -2.58 -0.67
CA GLN A 92 9.20 -1.98 -0.12
C GLN A 92 8.89 -0.73 0.71
N ASN A 93 7.88 0.05 0.29
CA ASN A 93 7.44 1.22 1.04
C ASN A 93 6.91 0.84 2.43
N PHE A 94 6.14 -0.24 2.53
CA PHE A 94 5.62 -0.73 3.81
C PHE A 94 6.74 -1.28 4.70
N LYS A 95 7.65 -2.07 4.12
CA LYS A 95 8.85 -2.58 4.82
C LYS A 95 9.74 -1.47 5.35
N ASN A 96 9.89 -0.37 4.61
CA ASN A 96 10.68 0.79 5.04
C ASN A 96 9.93 1.64 6.08
N TRP A 97 8.60 1.72 5.98
CA TRP A 97 7.77 2.50 6.89
C TRP A 97 7.67 1.88 8.29
N LYS A 98 7.47 0.56 8.39
CA LYS A 98 7.39 -0.20 9.66
C LYS A 98 8.50 0.16 10.67
N PRO A 99 9.80 -0.02 10.37
CA PRO A 99 10.85 0.26 11.34
C PRO A 99 10.94 1.75 11.71
N ARG A 100 10.57 2.67 10.81
CA ARG A 100 10.55 4.10 11.09
C ARG A 100 9.48 4.44 12.13
N ILE A 101 8.26 3.93 11.94
CA ILE A 101 7.17 4.21 12.87
C ILE A 101 7.40 3.52 14.22
N HIS A 102 8.02 2.33 14.23
CA HIS A 102 8.42 1.65 15.46
C HIS A 102 9.45 2.46 16.25
N LYS A 103 10.49 2.95 15.58
CA LYS A 103 11.51 3.81 16.20
C LYS A 103 10.88 5.09 16.75
N LYS A 104 9.95 5.71 16.02
CA LYS A 104 9.24 6.91 16.47
C LYS A 104 8.41 6.64 17.73
N TYR A 105 7.59 5.60 17.72
CA TYR A 105 6.79 5.20 18.88
C TYR A 105 7.66 4.88 20.10
N LYS A 106 8.76 4.13 19.92
CA LYS A 106 9.69 3.80 20.99
C LYS A 106 10.37 5.04 21.56
N LYS A 107 10.74 6.01 20.71
CA LYS A 107 11.34 7.28 21.14
C LYS A 107 10.36 8.13 21.95
N GLU A 108 9.09 8.17 21.55
CA GLU A 108 8.07 9.02 22.20
C GLU A 108 7.49 8.40 23.47
N THR A 109 7.39 7.07 23.55
CA THR A 109 6.70 6.39 24.66
C THR A 109 7.61 5.54 25.54
N GLY A 110 8.83 5.26 25.11
CA GLY A 110 9.73 4.29 25.75
C GLY A 110 9.29 2.83 25.61
N LYS A 111 8.12 2.55 25.01
CA LYS A 111 7.50 1.22 24.96
C LYS A 111 7.77 0.53 23.62
N ASN A 112 7.72 -0.81 23.64
CA ASN A 112 7.86 -1.61 22.43
C ASN A 112 6.52 -1.69 21.68
N PRO A 113 6.48 -1.53 20.34
CA PRO A 113 5.23 -1.60 19.60
C PRO A 113 4.60 -3.00 19.56
N TYR A 114 5.41 -4.06 19.72
CA TYR A 114 4.94 -5.45 19.70
C TYR A 114 5.22 -6.18 21.01
N TYR A 115 4.34 -7.15 21.31
CA TYR A 115 4.51 -8.13 22.35
C TYR A 115 4.16 -9.51 21.80
N LYS A 116 5.07 -10.48 21.92
CA LYS A 116 4.92 -11.85 21.39
C LYS A 116 4.47 -11.91 19.92
N GLY A 117 5.04 -11.03 19.08
CA GLY A 117 4.74 -10.96 17.64
C GLY A 117 3.47 -10.16 17.28
N ASN A 118 2.66 -9.74 18.26
CA ASN A 118 1.43 -9.00 18.02
C ASN A 118 1.58 -7.52 18.38
N ALA A 119 0.98 -6.63 17.57
CA ALA A 119 0.97 -5.20 17.85
C ALA A 119 0.18 -4.90 19.13
N THR A 120 0.80 -4.17 20.04
CA THR A 120 0.18 -3.79 21.33
C THR A 120 -0.99 -2.84 21.14
N LYS A 121 -1.97 -2.87 22.06
CA LYS A 121 -3.11 -1.93 22.04
C LYS A 121 -2.65 -0.47 22.02
N ASN A 122 -1.63 -0.13 22.82
CA ASN A 122 -1.06 1.21 22.90
C ASN A 122 -0.46 1.65 21.56
N PHE A 123 0.23 0.76 20.86
CA PHE A 123 0.76 1.06 19.54
C PHE A 123 -0.34 1.23 18.49
N LYS A 124 -1.37 0.37 18.49
CA LYS A 124 -2.55 0.54 17.62
C LYS A 124 -3.24 1.90 17.86
N HIS A 125 -3.37 2.31 19.13
CA HIS A 125 -3.95 3.62 19.48
C HIS A 125 -3.07 4.78 19.02
N TYR A 126 -1.75 4.69 19.22
CA TYR A 126 -0.78 5.66 18.71
C TYR A 126 -0.89 5.87 17.20
N LEU A 127 -0.98 4.78 16.43
CA LEU A 127 -1.13 4.86 14.98
C LEU A 127 -2.45 5.51 14.54
N LYS A 128 -3.56 5.25 15.25
CA LYS A 128 -4.84 5.95 15.02
C LYS A 128 -4.71 7.46 15.26
N LYS A 129 -4.04 7.86 16.34
CA LYS A 129 -3.81 9.28 16.67
C LYS A 129 -3.04 10.02 15.57
N ILE A 130 -2.04 9.35 14.96
CA ILE A 130 -1.26 9.93 13.86
C ILE A 130 -2.14 10.22 12.64
N ILE A 131 -3.08 9.33 12.30
CA ILE A 131 -4.00 9.57 11.17
C ILE A 131 -4.88 10.79 11.47
N SER A 132 -5.51 10.81 12.65
CA SER A 132 -6.43 11.88 13.05
C SER A 132 -5.79 13.27 13.17
N HIS A 133 -4.46 13.39 13.25
CA HIS A 133 -3.75 14.67 13.26
C HIS A 133 -3.27 15.11 11.86
N ASN A 134 -3.39 14.27 10.84
CA ASN A 134 -2.97 14.58 9.46
C ASN A 134 -4.15 14.82 8.49
N ASP A 135 -5.39 14.62 8.95
CA ASP A 135 -6.63 15.04 8.27
C ASP A 135 -7.03 16.45 8.75
#